data_AF-A0A0G2YHU0-F1
#
_entry.id   AF-A0A0G2YHU0-F1
#
_cell.length_a   1.000
_cell.length_b   1.000
_cell.length_c   1.000
_cell.angle_alpha   90.00
_cell.angle_beta   90.00
_cell.angle_gamma   90.00
#
_symmetry.space_group_name_H-M   'P 1'
#
loop_
_entity.id
_entity.type
_entity.pdbx_description
1 polymer ?
#
loop_
_entity_poly.entity_id
_entity_poly.type
_entity_poly.pdbx_seq_one_letter_code
_entity_poly.pdbx_strand_id
1 'polypeptide(L)'
;MNENLFASFATPTMMGLPIVILIIMFPSMMFPTPNRLITNRLTTLQQWLIQLTSKQMMTIHNKKGQTWTLMLMSLILFIGSTNLLGLLPHSFTPTTQLSMNLGMAIPLWAGAVITGFRYKTKASLAHF
;
A
#
# COMPACT_ATOMS: atom_id res chain seq x y z
N MET A 1 17.27 29.98 4.30
CA MET A 1 16.07 29.67 3.47
C MET A 1 16.09 28.26 2.90
N ASN A 2 17.25 27.68 2.53
CA ASN A 2 17.31 26.34 1.92
C ASN A 2 16.73 25.20 2.78
N GLU A 3 16.87 25.22 4.10
CA GLU A 3 16.36 24.13 4.95
C GLU A 3 14.85 24.14 5.13
N ASN A 4 14.19 25.31 4.98
CA ASN A 4 12.75 25.43 5.18
C ASN A 4 11.94 24.67 4.11
N LEU A 5 12.52 24.45 2.92
CA LEU A 5 11.89 23.65 1.86
C LEU A 5 11.90 22.16 2.19
N PHE A 6 12.91 21.68 2.92
CA PHE A 6 13.05 20.26 3.26
C PHE A 6 12.48 19.88 4.62
N ALA A 7 12.12 20.86 5.45
CA ALA A 7 11.52 20.64 6.77
C ALA A 7 10.28 19.72 6.71
N SER A 8 9.46 19.81 5.67
CA SER A 8 8.27 18.96 5.47
C SER A 8 8.60 17.48 5.20
N PHE A 9 9.82 17.16 4.79
CA PHE A 9 10.26 15.77 4.57
C PHE A 9 10.97 15.17 5.79
N ALA A 10 11.36 15.99 6.77
CA ALA A 10 11.94 15.49 8.01
C ALA A 10 10.90 14.65 8.77
N THR A 11 11.31 13.50 9.29
CA THR A 11 10.42 12.62 10.04
C THR A 11 9.91 13.32 11.30
N PRO A 12 8.59 13.52 11.47
CA PRO A 12 8.05 14.23 12.62
C PRO A 12 8.26 13.45 13.93
N THR A 13 8.91 14.10 14.89
CA THR A 13 9.10 13.64 16.26
C THR A 13 8.58 14.69 17.23
N MET A 14 7.84 14.31 18.27
CA MET A 14 7.37 15.21 19.33
C MET A 14 7.79 14.64 20.67
N MET A 15 8.42 15.47 21.52
CA MET A 15 8.94 15.05 22.83
C MET A 15 9.84 13.79 22.77
N GLY A 16 10.61 13.64 21.69
CA GLY A 16 11.48 12.47 21.47
C GLY A 16 10.76 11.20 20.98
N LEU A 17 9.44 11.22 20.81
CA LEU A 17 8.66 10.10 20.27
C LEU A 17 8.39 10.26 18.77
N PRO A 18 8.56 9.21 17.95
CA PRO A 18 8.27 9.26 16.53
C PRO A 18 6.75 9.27 16.28
N ILE A 19 6.22 10.38 15.78
CA ILE A 19 4.79 10.52 15.45
C ILE A 19 4.45 9.82 14.12
N VAL A 20 5.47 9.51 13.31
CA VAL A 20 5.33 8.82 12.03
C VAL A 20 4.47 7.57 12.12
N ILE A 21 4.51 6.83 13.23
CA ILE A 21 3.70 5.63 13.44
C ILE A 21 2.20 5.96 13.40
N LEU A 22 1.77 7.04 14.05
CA LEU A 22 0.37 7.49 14.03
C LEU A 22 -0.06 7.89 12.62
N ILE A 23 0.82 8.57 11.88
CA ILE A 23 0.56 9.00 10.50
C ILE A 23 0.42 7.78 9.58
N ILE A 24 1.26 6.76 9.73
CA ILE A 24 1.19 5.51 8.96
C ILE A 24 -0.11 4.75 9.26
N MET A 25 -0.60 4.79 10.50
CA MET A 25 -1.83 4.10 10.89
C MET A 25 -3.10 4.85 10.46
N PHE A 26 -3.03 6.17 10.27
CA PHE A 26 -4.20 7.00 9.97
C PHE A 26 -5.02 6.57 8.74
N PRO A 27 -4.42 6.22 7.57
CA PRO A 27 -5.19 5.77 6.41
C PRO A 27 -6.06 4.53 6.67
N SER A 28 -5.66 3.66 7.60
CA SER A 28 -6.45 2.47 7.94
C SER A 28 -7.82 2.83 8.53
N MET A 29 -7.89 3.95 9.27
CA MET A 29 -9.13 4.43 9.87
C MET A 29 -10.13 4.94 8.82
N MET A 30 -9.66 5.29 7.61
CA MET A 30 -10.52 5.79 6.53
C MET A 30 -11.34 4.68 5.85
N PHE A 31 -11.06 3.41 6.12
CA PHE A 31 -11.74 2.25 5.51
C PHE A 31 -12.54 1.45 6.55
N PRO A 32 -13.73 1.94 6.98
CA PRO A 32 -14.55 1.23 7.95
C PRO A 32 -15.16 -0.05 7.37
N THR A 33 -15.25 -1.10 8.20
CA THR A 33 -15.81 -2.41 7.83
C THR A 33 -17.13 -2.66 8.57
N PRO A 34 -18.29 -2.27 7.99
CA PRO A 34 -19.60 -2.51 8.61
C PRO A 34 -20.05 -3.97 8.43
N ASN A 35 -20.71 -4.53 9.45
CA ASN A 35 -21.29 -5.87 9.42
C ASN A 35 -22.74 -5.91 8.89
N ARG A 36 -23.23 -4.82 8.31
CA ARG A 36 -24.61 -4.71 7.77
C ARG A 36 -24.61 -4.93 6.27
N LEU A 37 -25.67 -5.54 5.73
CA LEU A 37 -25.83 -5.75 4.28
C LEU A 37 -25.93 -4.42 3.52
N ILE A 38 -26.75 -3.49 4.02
CA ILE A 38 -26.89 -2.14 3.48
C ILE A 38 -26.00 -1.22 4.32
N THR A 39 -25.02 -0.60 3.66
CA THR A 39 -24.00 0.23 4.29
C THR A 39 -24.14 1.70 3.84
N ASN A 40 -23.33 2.58 4.42
CA ASN A 40 -23.36 4.01 4.07
C ASN A 40 -22.75 4.24 2.67
N ARG A 41 -23.06 5.39 2.06
CA ARG A 41 -22.59 5.74 0.70
C ARG A 41 -21.07 5.68 0.54
N LEU A 42 -20.32 6.05 1.58
CA LEU A 42 -18.86 6.00 1.56
C LEU A 42 -18.36 4.55 1.49
N THR A 43 -18.90 3.67 2.33
CA THR A 43 -18.49 2.25 2.38
C THR A 43 -18.91 1.51 1.13
N THR A 44 -20.07 1.81 0.54
CA THR A 44 -20.48 1.21 -0.73
C THR A 44 -19.55 1.62 -1.87
N LEU A 45 -19.12 2.89 -1.93
CA LEU A 45 -18.18 3.36 -2.93
C LEU A 45 -16.79 2.72 -2.76
N GLN A 46 -16.30 2.61 -1.53
CA GLN A 46 -15.05 1.92 -1.22
C GLN A 46 -15.10 0.44 -1.63
N GLN A 47 -16.16 -0.28 -1.26
CA GLN A 47 -16.36 -1.68 -1.66
C GLN A 47 -16.41 -1.83 -3.19
N TRP A 48 -17.12 -0.94 -3.87
CA TRP A 48 -17.21 -0.94 -5.33
C TRP A 48 -15.83 -0.71 -5.99
N LEU A 49 -15.05 0.25 -5.48
CA LEU A 49 -13.70 0.51 -5.97
C LEU A 49 -12.77 -0.70 -5.76
N ILE A 50 -12.82 -1.32 -4.59
CA ILE A 50 -12.04 -2.53 -4.27
C ILE A 50 -12.41 -3.67 -5.22
N GLN A 51 -13.70 -3.89 -5.45
CA GLN A 51 -14.17 -4.97 -6.33
C GLN A 51 -13.76 -4.74 -7.79
N LEU A 52 -13.86 -3.50 -8.28
CA LEU A 52 -13.49 -3.16 -9.64
C LEU A 52 -11.99 -3.38 -9.87
N THR A 53 -11.17 -2.82 -8.99
CA THR A 53 -9.70 -2.92 -9.06
C THR A 53 -9.22 -4.35 -8.89
N SER A 54 -9.74 -5.10 -7.93
CA SER A 54 -9.39 -6.51 -7.74
C SER A 54 -9.77 -7.34 -8.95
N LYS A 55 -10.95 -7.11 -9.54
CA LYS A 55 -11.39 -7.82 -10.74
C LYS A 55 -10.46 -7.52 -11.90
N GLN A 56 -10.18 -6.25 -12.19
CA GLN A 56 -9.32 -5.86 -13.31
C GLN A 56 -7.91 -6.44 -13.19
N MET A 57 -7.28 -6.35 -12.02
CA MET A 57 -5.91 -6.86 -11.83
C MET A 57 -5.81 -8.39 -11.88
N MET A 58 -6.80 -9.09 -11.33
CA MET A 58 -6.73 -10.55 -11.17
C MET A 58 -7.23 -11.33 -12.37
N THR A 59 -7.78 -10.67 -13.39
CA THR A 59 -8.27 -11.31 -14.62
C THR A 59 -7.17 -12.07 -15.37
N ILE A 60 -5.94 -11.54 -15.38
CA ILE A 60 -4.79 -12.10 -16.11
C ILE A 60 -4.12 -13.25 -15.31
N HIS A 61 -4.38 -13.31 -14.00
CA HIS A 61 -3.68 -14.21 -13.09
C HIS A 61 -4.42 -15.55 -12.93
N ASN A 62 -3.65 -16.64 -12.82
CA ASN A 62 -4.19 -17.96 -12.51
C ASN A 62 -4.61 -18.09 -11.03
N LYS A 63 -5.27 -19.19 -10.65
CA LYS A 63 -5.74 -19.44 -9.27
C LYS A 63 -4.63 -19.30 -8.21
N LYS A 64 -3.39 -19.70 -8.53
CA LYS A 64 -2.25 -19.53 -7.60
C LYS A 64 -1.86 -18.06 -7.45
N GLY A 65 -1.80 -17.29 -8.54
CA GLY A 65 -1.56 -15.85 -8.51
C GLY A 65 -2.66 -15.08 -7.76
N GLN A 66 -3.92 -15.50 -7.91
CA GLN A 66 -5.05 -14.90 -7.21
C GLN A 66 -4.97 -15.03 -5.68
N THR A 67 -4.14 -15.93 -5.13
CA THR A 67 -3.90 -15.98 -3.67
C THR A 67 -3.23 -14.70 -3.14
N TRP A 68 -2.53 -13.94 -3.99
CA TRP A 68 -1.89 -12.68 -3.64
C TRP A 68 -2.84 -11.48 -3.68
N THR A 69 -4.11 -11.68 -4.04
CA THR A 69 -5.09 -10.59 -4.21
C THR A 69 -5.18 -9.71 -2.96
N LEU A 70 -5.31 -10.32 -1.78
CA LEU A 70 -5.44 -9.57 -0.53
C LEU A 70 -4.24 -8.63 -0.29
N MET A 71 -3.03 -9.14 -0.50
CA MET A 71 -1.78 -8.42 -0.29
C MET A 71 -1.60 -7.28 -1.30
N LEU A 72 -1.91 -7.51 -2.58
CA LEU A 72 -1.81 -6.48 -3.61
C LEU A 72 -2.88 -5.39 -3.43
N MET A 73 -4.11 -5.78 -3.07
CA MET A 73 -5.19 -4.84 -2.80
C MET A 73 -4.90 -3.98 -1.57
N SER A 74 -4.41 -4.55 -0.47
CA SER A 74 -4.05 -3.77 0.71
C SER A 74 -2.93 -2.76 0.42
N LEU A 75 -1.93 -3.16 -0.37
CA LEU A 75 -0.83 -2.28 -0.76
C LEU A 75 -1.30 -1.10 -1.62
N ILE A 76 -2.13 -1.34 -2.64
CA ILE A 76 -2.64 -0.27 -3.51
C ILE A 76 -3.48 0.72 -2.70
N LEU A 77 -4.35 0.22 -1.82
CA LEU A 77 -5.15 1.09 -0.95
C LEU A 77 -4.26 1.89 0.00
N PHE A 78 -3.24 1.28 0.59
CA PHE A 78 -2.31 1.95 1.49
C PHE A 78 -1.52 3.06 0.80
N ILE A 79 -0.88 2.76 -0.34
CA ILE A 79 -0.09 3.75 -1.08
C ILE A 79 -1.00 4.84 -1.64
N GLY A 80 -2.16 4.48 -2.20
CA GLY A 80 -3.10 5.44 -2.75
C GLY A 80 -3.63 6.41 -1.70
N SER A 81 -4.04 5.90 -0.54
CA SER A 81 -4.58 6.74 0.55
C SER A 81 -3.50 7.63 1.20
N THR A 82 -2.30 7.10 1.46
CA THR A 82 -1.19 7.90 2.02
C THR A 82 -0.75 9.01 1.07
N ASN A 83 -0.69 8.74 -0.24
CA ASN A 83 -0.33 9.75 -1.23
C ASN A 83 -1.43 10.81 -1.39
N LEU A 84 -2.72 10.41 -1.37
CA LEU A 84 -3.84 11.36 -1.44
C LEU A 84 -3.88 12.29 -0.23
N LEU A 85 -3.69 11.75 0.98
CA LEU A 85 -3.59 12.56 2.20
C LEU A 85 -2.39 13.51 2.14
N GLY A 86 -1.33 13.10 1.46
CA GLY A 86 -0.12 13.87 1.23
C GLY A 86 -0.26 15.14 0.41
N LEU A 87 -1.34 15.27 -0.35
CA LEU A 87 -1.63 16.47 -1.11
C LEU A 87 -2.21 17.57 -0.23
N LEU A 88 -2.61 17.26 1.02
CA LEU A 88 -3.14 18.25 1.95
C LEU A 88 -2.02 19.18 2.43
N PRO A 89 -2.31 20.48 2.64
CA PRO A 89 -1.34 21.43 3.17
C PRO A 89 -0.76 20.95 4.51
N HIS A 90 0.55 21.07 4.67
CA HIS A 90 1.29 20.69 5.88
C HIS A 90 1.15 19.21 6.32
N SER A 91 0.74 18.33 5.40
CA SER A 91 0.73 16.88 5.66
C SER A 91 2.11 16.26 5.42
N PHE A 92 2.54 15.37 6.32
CA PHE A 92 3.73 14.55 6.13
C PHE A 92 3.35 13.26 5.42
N THR A 93 4.06 12.92 4.35
CA THR A 93 3.86 11.69 3.57
C THR A 93 4.94 10.66 3.85
N PRO A 94 4.60 9.53 4.50
CA PRO A 94 5.58 8.48 4.77
C PRO A 94 6.24 7.90 3.51
N THR A 95 5.55 7.93 2.36
CA THR A 95 6.03 7.43 1.05
C THR A 95 7.13 8.29 0.42
N THR A 96 7.39 9.51 0.92
CA THR A 96 8.54 10.31 0.49
C THR A 96 9.87 9.77 1.00
N GLN A 97 9.84 9.01 2.09
CA GLN A 97 11.02 8.38 2.65
C GLN A 97 11.37 7.13 1.86
N LEU A 98 12.59 7.09 1.31
CA LEU A 98 13.09 5.94 0.55
C LEU A 98 13.02 4.64 1.36
N SER A 99 13.28 4.72 2.67
CA SER A 99 13.21 3.58 3.59
C SER A 99 11.83 2.91 3.59
N MET A 100 10.75 3.69 3.53
CA MET A 100 9.38 3.18 3.47
C MET A 100 9.14 2.42 2.16
N ASN A 101 9.57 2.99 1.04
CA ASN A 101 9.38 2.38 -0.28
C ASN A 101 10.18 1.08 -0.41
N LEU A 102 11.44 1.06 0.03
CA LEU A 102 12.27 -0.14 0.03
C LEU A 102 11.72 -1.22 0.97
N GLY A 103 11.21 -0.83 2.13
CA GLY A 103 10.58 -1.72 3.10
C GLY A 103 9.36 -2.46 2.53
N MET A 104 8.61 -1.83 1.61
CA MET A 104 7.50 -2.47 0.90
C MET A 104 7.98 -3.27 -0.33
N ALA A 105 8.86 -2.68 -1.14
CA ALA A 105 9.22 -3.23 -2.45
C ALA A 105 10.05 -4.51 -2.36
N ILE A 106 11.08 -4.54 -1.51
CA ILE A 106 12.03 -5.66 -1.45
C ILE A 106 11.34 -6.96 -1.03
N PRO A 107 10.54 -7.02 0.07
CA PRO A 107 9.90 -8.26 0.48
C PRO A 107 8.90 -8.80 -0.55
N LEU A 108 8.14 -7.93 -1.20
CA LEU A 108 7.16 -8.33 -2.20
C LEU A 108 7.81 -8.87 -3.46
N TRP A 109 8.81 -8.16 -3.97
CA TRP A 109 9.55 -8.60 -5.15
C TRP A 109 10.30 -9.90 -4.87
N ALA A 110 11.00 -9.98 -3.74
CA ALA A 110 11.70 -11.20 -3.33
C ALA A 110 10.72 -12.38 -3.18
N GLY A 111 9.55 -12.15 -2.59
CA GLY A 111 8.50 -13.17 -2.47
C GLY A 111 8.03 -13.69 -3.84
N ALA A 112 7.83 -12.81 -4.82
CA ALA A 112 7.46 -13.22 -6.18
C ALA A 112 8.57 -14.04 -6.86
N VAL A 113 9.83 -13.62 -6.74
CA VAL A 113 10.97 -14.33 -7.32
C VAL A 113 11.17 -15.70 -6.66
N ILE A 114 11.15 -15.77 -5.33
CA ILE A 114 11.33 -17.02 -4.58
C ILE A 114 10.18 -18.00 -4.86
N THR A 115 8.94 -17.52 -4.98
CA THR A 115 7.81 -18.39 -5.36
C THR A 115 7.93 -18.90 -6.79
N GLY A 116 8.42 -18.07 -7.71
CA GLY A 116 8.76 -18.48 -9.08
C GLY A 116 9.78 -19.62 -9.11
N PHE A 117 10.91 -19.45 -8.41
CA PHE A 117 11.93 -20.49 -8.28
C PHE A 117 11.37 -21.75 -7.61
N ARG A 118 10.64 -21.63 -6.49
CA ARG A 118 10.13 -22.79 -5.75
C ARG A 118 9.19 -23.68 -6.58
N TYR A 119 8.31 -23.08 -7.39
CA TYR A 119 7.29 -23.84 -8.11
C TYR A 119 7.61 -24.10 -9.59
N LYS A 120 8.49 -23.30 -10.21
CA LYS A 120 8.80 -23.36 -11.65
C LYS A 120 10.27 -23.03 -11.96
N THR A 121 11.22 -23.69 -11.29
CA THR A 121 12.67 -23.49 -11.46
C THR A 121 13.15 -23.42 -12.92
N LYS A 122 12.72 -24.36 -13.76
CA LYS A 122 13.14 -24.44 -15.18
C LYS A 122 12.69 -23.23 -15.98
N ALA A 123 11.40 -22.87 -15.85
CA ALA A 123 10.85 -21.72 -16.56
C ALA A 123 11.44 -20.40 -16.02
N SER A 124 11.62 -20.27 -14.70
CA SER A 124 12.21 -19.06 -14.11
C SER A 124 13.66 -18.84 -14.55
N LEU A 125 14.46 -19.92 -14.67
CA LEU A 125 15.84 -19.83 -15.17
C LEU A 125 15.91 -19.61 -16.68
N ALA A 126 14.97 -20.19 -17.45
CA ALA A 126 14.92 -20.03 -18.91
C ALA A 126 14.45 -18.63 -19.36
N HIS A 127 13.87 -17.83 -18.45
CA HIS A 127 13.50 -16.44 -18.72
C HIS A 127 14.69 -15.46 -18.62
N PHE A 128 15.86 -15.91 -18.16
CA PHE A 128 17.11 -15.16 -18.15
C PHE A 128 17.78 -15.25 -19.53
#